data_AF-A0A7K2VKR1-F1
#
_entry.id   AF-A0A7K2VKR1-F1
#
_cell.length_a   1.000
_cell.length_b   1.000
_cell.length_c   1.000
_cell.angle_alpha   90.00
_cell.angle_beta   90.00
_cell.angle_gamma   90.00
#
_symmetry.space_group_name_H-M   'P 1'
#
loop_
_entity.id
_entity.type
_entity.pdbx_description
1 polymer ?
#
loop_
_entity_poly.entity_id
_entity_poly.type
_entity_poly.pdbx_seq_one_letter_code
_entity_poly.pdbx_strand_id
1 'polypeptide(L)'
;AERAAGVRGVNAWAFAEQPLPDASGAGQWVCTRAETWRGDGTAALAQFRTPGGRAGAVVAKGTDTTACGPRDPHVLAGVLWKSSGGHWYLLAAGSRGVTSIRSSGGVTASGQGQLLVAKAERGAQAQLAGTLEGGRKISGLH
;
A
#
# COMPACT_ATOMS: atom_id res chain seq x y z
N ALA A 1 -2.39 3.54 -36.41
CA ALA A 1 -3.75 3.29 -35.89
C ALA A 1 -3.66 3.20 -34.38
N GLU A 2 -4.08 4.25 -33.67
CA GLU A 2 -4.27 4.17 -32.23
C GLU A 2 -5.42 3.21 -31.96
N ARG A 3 -5.09 1.97 -31.60
CA ARG A 3 -6.08 1.03 -31.10
C ARG A 3 -6.32 1.44 -29.66
N ALA A 4 -7.50 1.99 -29.36
CA ALA A 4 -7.89 2.36 -28.02
C ALA A 4 -7.57 1.20 -27.05
N ALA A 5 -6.50 1.35 -26.28
CA ALA A 5 -6.15 0.48 -25.16
C ALA A 5 -7.09 0.83 -23.98
N GLY A 6 -8.39 0.83 -24.27
CA GLY A 6 -9.39 1.52 -23.46
C GLY A 6 -9.39 1.01 -22.03
N VAL A 7 -9.45 1.95 -21.10
CA VAL A 7 -9.78 1.68 -19.72
C VAL A 7 -11.26 1.30 -19.68
N ARG A 8 -11.55 0.07 -19.24
CA ARG A 8 -12.91 -0.42 -19.03
C ARG A 8 -13.51 0.16 -17.75
N GLY A 9 -12.69 0.36 -16.73
CA GLY A 9 -13.11 0.92 -15.44
C GLY A 9 -11.94 1.27 -14.56
N VAL A 10 -12.16 2.23 -13.66
CA VAL A 10 -11.23 2.57 -12.58
C VAL A 10 -11.99 2.43 -11.28
N ASN A 11 -11.49 1.58 -10.40
CA ASN A 11 -12.03 1.39 -9.06
C ASN A 11 -11.01 1.86 -8.05
N ALA A 12 -11.45 2.58 -7.02
CA ALA A 12 -10.62 3.00 -5.90
C ALA A 12 -11.32 2.68 -4.58
N TRP A 13 -10.63 2.02 -3.66
CA TRP A 13 -11.14 1.72 -2.33
C TRP A 13 -10.10 2.03 -1.26
N ALA A 14 -10.57 2.58 -0.16
CA ALA A 14 -9.78 2.68 1.06
C ALA A 14 -9.63 1.27 1.65
N PHE A 15 -8.40 0.84 1.91
CA PHE A 15 -8.12 -0.49 2.46
C PHE A 15 -7.63 -0.45 3.90
N ALA A 16 -7.10 0.68 4.36
CA ALA A 16 -6.69 0.89 5.75
C ALA A 16 -6.68 2.38 6.12
N GLU A 17 -6.94 2.66 7.38
CA GLU A 17 -6.64 3.92 8.05
C GLU A 17 -5.51 3.65 9.05
N GLN A 18 -4.50 4.52 9.09
CA GLN A 18 -3.31 4.33 9.91
C GLN A 18 -3.05 5.57 10.78
N PRO A 19 -3.17 5.45 12.11
CA PRO A 19 -2.71 6.48 13.03
C PRO A 19 -1.24 6.80 12.82
N LEU A 20 -0.90 8.09 12.78
CA LEU A 20 0.47 8.55 12.60
C LEU A 20 1.21 8.55 13.95
N PRO A 21 2.50 8.15 13.96
CA PRO A 21 3.26 8.01 15.20
C PRO A 21 3.58 9.34 15.90
N ASP A 22 3.37 10.48 15.25
CA ASP A 22 3.53 11.81 15.86
C ASP A 22 2.20 12.43 16.33
N ALA A 23 1.13 11.63 16.39
CA ALA A 23 -0.22 12.05 16.78
C ALA A 23 -0.84 13.16 15.93
N SER A 24 -0.32 13.42 14.70
CA SER A 24 -0.88 14.41 13.77
C SER A 24 -2.18 13.97 13.07
N GLY A 25 -2.77 12.85 13.48
CA GLY A 25 -4.00 12.28 12.93
C GLY A 25 -3.80 10.89 12.33
N ALA A 26 -4.68 10.49 11.41
CA ALA A 26 -4.61 9.22 10.71
C ALA A 26 -4.49 9.39 9.18
N GLY A 27 -3.53 8.70 8.59
CA GLY A 27 -3.38 8.62 7.14
C GLY A 27 -4.33 7.59 6.52
N GLN A 28 -4.74 7.82 5.28
CA GLN A 28 -5.62 6.92 4.52
C GLN A 28 -4.82 6.18 3.45
N TRP A 29 -5.04 4.87 3.38
CA TRP A 29 -4.48 4.01 2.35
C TRP A 29 -5.56 3.65 1.34
N VAL A 30 -5.30 3.97 0.07
CA VAL A 30 -6.22 3.74 -1.04
C VAL A 30 -5.52 2.89 -2.08
N CYS A 31 -6.17 1.84 -2.57
CA CYS A 31 -5.72 1.17 -3.76
C CYS A 31 -6.66 1.48 -4.93
N THR A 32 -6.07 1.83 -6.06
CA THR A 32 -6.77 2.14 -7.30
C THR A 32 -6.38 1.12 -8.35
N ARG A 33 -7.34 0.46 -8.97
CA ARG A 33 -7.12 -0.47 -10.08
C ARG A 33 -7.76 0.07 -11.35
N ALA A 34 -6.95 0.16 -12.40
CA ALA A 34 -7.42 0.41 -13.75
C ALA A 34 -7.57 -0.94 -14.46
N GLU A 35 -8.78 -1.22 -14.95
CA GLU A 35 -9.08 -2.38 -15.78
C GLU A 35 -9.00 -1.99 -17.24
N THR A 36 -8.29 -2.77 -18.05
CA THR A 36 -8.31 -2.61 -19.51
C THR A 36 -9.15 -3.70 -20.15
N TRP A 37 -9.68 -3.43 -21.33
CA TRP A 37 -10.48 -4.42 -22.08
C TRP A 37 -9.72 -5.71 -22.43
N ARG A 38 -8.38 -5.68 -22.39
CA ARG A 38 -7.52 -6.86 -22.65
C ARG A 38 -7.37 -7.79 -21.45
N GLY A 39 -7.95 -7.47 -20.28
CA GLY A 39 -7.95 -8.34 -19.09
C GLY A 39 -6.62 -8.39 -18.33
N ASP A 40 -5.50 -8.31 -19.05
CA ASP A 40 -4.15 -8.52 -18.52
C ASP A 40 -3.41 -7.20 -18.25
N GLY A 41 -3.75 -6.11 -18.94
CA GLY A 41 -3.12 -4.79 -18.75
C GLY A 41 -3.67 -4.02 -17.56
N THR A 42 -3.82 -4.65 -16.39
CA THR A 42 -4.36 -3.97 -15.21
C THR A 42 -3.25 -3.39 -14.34
N ALA A 43 -3.27 -2.06 -14.20
CA ALA A 43 -2.38 -1.35 -13.30
C ALA A 43 -3.08 -1.14 -11.96
N ALA A 44 -2.42 -1.54 -10.87
CA ALA A 44 -2.83 -1.21 -9.52
C ALA A 44 -1.88 -0.16 -8.94
N LEU A 45 -2.43 0.85 -8.26
CA LEU A 45 -1.69 1.88 -7.55
C LEU A 45 -2.10 1.86 -6.09
N ALA A 46 -1.15 1.71 -5.18
CA ALA A 46 -1.37 2.02 -3.78
C ALA A 46 -0.99 3.49 -3.53
N GLN A 47 -1.84 4.19 -2.79
CA GLN A 47 -1.68 5.58 -2.44
C GLN A 47 -1.77 5.76 -0.92
N PHE A 48 -0.92 6.64 -0.39
CA PHE A 48 -1.00 7.10 1.00
C PHE A 48 -1.37 8.58 1.05
N ARG A 49 -2.41 8.91 1.81
CA ARG A 49 -2.89 10.29 2.01
C ARG A 49 -2.70 10.68 3.46
N THR A 50 -1.99 11.77 3.70
CA THR A 50 -1.83 12.32 5.06
C THR A 50 -3.11 13.02 5.52
N PRO A 51 -3.34 13.17 6.83
CA PRO A 51 -4.43 13.99 7.37
C PRO A 51 -4.43 15.39 6.74
N GLY A 52 -5.60 15.87 6.31
CA GLY A 52 -5.75 17.19 5.68
C GLY A 52 -5.06 17.36 4.31
N GLY A 53 -4.38 16.33 3.80
CA GLY A 53 -3.70 16.37 2.51
C GLY A 53 -4.68 16.30 1.34
N ARG A 54 -4.55 17.22 0.39
CA ARG A 54 -5.41 17.26 -0.82
C ARG A 54 -5.07 16.17 -1.84
N ALA A 55 -3.85 15.63 -1.79
CA ALA A 55 -3.35 14.61 -2.71
C ALA A 55 -2.73 13.43 -1.96
N GLY A 56 -2.86 12.24 -2.52
CA GLY A 56 -2.16 11.04 -2.06
C GLY A 56 -0.86 10.84 -2.82
N ALA A 57 0.21 10.47 -2.11
CA ALA A 57 1.43 9.98 -2.76
C ALA A 57 1.17 8.59 -3.31
N VAL A 58 1.59 8.32 -4.56
CA VAL A 58 1.67 6.94 -5.07
C VAL A 58 2.88 6.29 -4.41
N VAL A 59 2.66 5.21 -3.68
CA VAL A 59 3.68 4.55 -2.84
C VAL A 59 4.05 3.18 -3.37
N ALA A 60 3.19 2.58 -4.18
CA ALA A 60 3.48 1.38 -4.94
C ALA A 60 2.64 1.34 -6.22
N LYS A 61 3.19 0.70 -7.25
CA LYS A 61 2.52 0.43 -8.51
C LYS A 61 2.79 -1.02 -8.85
N GLY A 62 1.78 -1.74 -9.30
CA GLY A 62 1.95 -3.04 -9.94
C GLY A 62 1.33 -3.06 -11.32
N THR A 63 1.99 -3.74 -12.25
CA THR A 63 1.52 -4.01 -13.60
C THR A 63 1.20 -5.49 -13.74
N ASP A 64 0.22 -5.82 -14.57
CA ASP A 64 -0.21 -7.20 -14.82
C ASP A 64 -0.57 -7.97 -13.53
N THR A 65 -1.14 -7.24 -12.55
CA THR A 65 -1.47 -7.76 -11.22
C THR A 65 -2.98 -7.93 -11.00
N THR A 66 -3.36 -8.99 -10.29
CA THR A 66 -4.74 -9.22 -9.84
C THR A 66 -5.06 -8.59 -8.50
N ALA A 67 -4.05 -8.05 -7.82
CA ALA A 67 -4.25 -7.32 -6.57
C ALA A 67 -5.32 -6.27 -6.77
N CYS A 68 -5.95 -5.87 -5.67
CA CYS A 68 -6.80 -4.70 -5.73
C CYS A 68 -8.03 -4.94 -6.65
N GLY A 69 -8.59 -6.15 -6.67
CA GLY A 69 -9.73 -6.48 -7.53
C GLY A 69 -10.53 -7.72 -7.10
N PRO A 70 -11.58 -8.09 -7.84
CA PRO A 70 -12.45 -9.22 -7.46
C PRO A 70 -11.74 -10.57 -7.39
N ARG A 71 -10.63 -10.72 -8.14
CA ARG A 71 -9.83 -11.96 -8.16
C ARG A 71 -8.88 -12.06 -6.97
N ASP A 72 -8.26 -10.94 -6.59
CA ASP A 72 -7.47 -10.84 -5.37
C ASP A 72 -7.72 -9.47 -4.71
N PRO A 73 -8.56 -9.39 -3.66
CA PRO A 73 -8.89 -8.13 -3.02
C PRO A 73 -7.75 -7.62 -2.11
N HIS A 74 -6.70 -8.41 -1.92
CA HIS A 74 -5.67 -8.11 -0.93
C HIS A 74 -4.56 -7.23 -1.49
N VAL A 75 -4.06 -6.33 -0.65
CA VAL A 75 -2.95 -5.43 -0.96
C VAL A 75 -2.13 -5.18 0.29
N LEU A 76 -0.82 -5.01 0.11
CA LEU A 76 0.13 -4.57 1.11
C LEU A 76 0.99 -3.48 0.50
N ALA A 77 1.13 -2.35 1.17
CA ALA A 77 1.96 -1.25 0.70
C ALA A 77 2.66 -0.56 1.87
N GLY A 78 3.75 0.16 1.55
CA GLY A 78 4.51 0.91 2.52
C GLY A 78 5.00 2.24 1.96
N VAL A 79 5.26 3.17 2.85
CA VAL A 79 5.80 4.49 2.53
C VAL A 79 6.83 4.88 3.58
N LEU A 80 7.91 5.52 3.14
CA LEU A 80 8.80 6.23 4.03
C LEU A 80 8.23 7.63 4.27
N TRP A 81 7.76 7.87 5.49
CA TRP A 81 7.09 9.09 5.89
C TRP A 81 7.91 9.86 6.92
N LYS A 82 7.91 11.19 6.82
CA LYS A 82 8.61 12.09 7.72
C LYS A 82 7.59 12.79 8.61
N SER A 83 7.77 12.72 9.92
CA SER A 83 6.95 13.45 10.88
C SER A 83 7.19 14.95 10.83
N SER A 84 6.25 15.71 11.39
CA SER A 84 6.38 17.16 11.60
C SER A 84 7.65 17.52 12.40
N GLY A 85 7.99 16.72 13.41
CA GLY A 85 9.22 16.83 14.21
C GLY A 85 10.50 16.36 13.49
N GLY A 86 10.39 15.88 12.26
CA GLY A 86 11.54 15.57 11.41
C GLY A 86 12.06 14.13 11.46
N HIS A 87 11.39 13.25 12.20
CA HIS A 87 11.76 11.84 12.33
C HIS A 87 11.20 11.04 11.14
N TRP A 88 11.98 10.08 10.66
CA TRP A 88 11.59 9.19 9.56
C TRP A 88 11.02 7.89 10.10
N TYR A 89 9.96 7.43 9.45
CA TYR A 89 9.26 6.19 9.77
C TYR A 89 8.95 5.42 8.49
N LEU A 90 9.07 4.10 8.56
CA LEU A 90 8.34 3.22 7.67
C LEU A 90 6.92 3.10 8.22
N LEU A 91 5.95 3.49 7.40
CA LEU A 91 4.53 3.17 7.60
C LEU A 91 4.18 2.08 6.59
N ALA A 92 3.53 1.01 7.02
CA ALA A 92 2.99 0.01 6.12
C ALA A 92 1.59 -0.41 6.54
N ALA A 93 0.75 -0.71 5.56
CA ALA A 93 -0.60 -1.19 5.77
C ALA A 93 -0.96 -2.30 4.80
N GLY A 94 -1.69 -3.27 5.32
CA GLY A 94 -2.37 -4.32 4.59
C GLY A 94 -3.87 -4.07 4.52
N SER A 95 -4.52 -4.61 3.50
CA SER A 95 -5.98 -4.70 3.42
C SER A 95 -6.58 -5.51 4.56
N ARG A 96 -7.90 -5.42 4.75
CA ARG A 96 -8.66 -6.29 5.65
C ARG A 96 -8.27 -7.77 5.46
N GLY A 97 -8.10 -8.47 6.59
CA GLY A 97 -7.67 -9.86 6.62
C GLY A 97 -6.16 -10.05 6.74
N VAL A 98 -5.34 -9.00 6.64
CA VAL A 98 -3.91 -9.09 7.01
C VAL A 98 -3.77 -9.16 8.53
N THR A 99 -3.11 -10.21 9.02
CA THR A 99 -2.96 -10.52 10.45
C THR A 99 -1.56 -10.23 10.97
N SER A 100 -0.56 -10.09 10.11
CA SER A 100 0.77 -9.59 10.48
C SER A 100 1.48 -8.99 9.30
N ILE A 101 2.37 -8.04 9.57
CA ILE A 101 3.25 -7.41 8.59
C ILE A 101 4.69 -7.50 9.11
N ARG A 102 5.61 -7.79 8.20
CA ARG A 102 7.05 -7.69 8.42
C ARG A 102 7.71 -6.85 7.34
N SER A 103 8.76 -6.16 7.73
CA SER A 103 9.68 -5.44 6.88
C SER A 103 11.07 -6.04 6.99
N SER A 104 11.83 -5.97 5.90
CA SER A 104 13.23 -6.35 5.83
C SER A 104 14.01 -5.39 4.93
N GLY A 105 15.33 -5.50 4.90
CA GLY A 105 16.20 -4.61 4.14
C GLY A 105 16.63 -3.42 4.99
N GLY A 106 16.47 -2.20 4.47
CA GLY A 106 16.84 -0.96 5.16
C GLY A 106 16.00 -0.64 6.41
N VAL A 107 14.91 -1.36 6.64
CA VAL A 107 14.15 -1.34 7.90
C VAL A 107 13.73 -2.77 8.21
N THR A 108 14.12 -3.28 9.39
CA THR A 108 13.70 -4.60 9.87
C THR A 108 12.78 -4.42 11.07
N ALA A 109 11.52 -4.74 10.90
CA ALA A 109 10.49 -4.66 11.93
C ALA A 109 9.36 -5.63 11.64
N SER A 110 8.62 -6.04 12.66
CA SER A 110 7.41 -6.85 12.53
C SER A 110 6.32 -6.33 13.46
N GLY A 111 5.08 -6.54 13.07
CA GLY A 111 3.90 -6.12 13.81
C GLY A 111 2.74 -7.07 13.60
N GLN A 112 1.91 -7.23 14.63
CA GLN A 112 0.64 -7.93 14.53
C GLN A 112 -0.42 -7.00 13.95
N GLY A 113 -1.41 -7.58 13.28
CA GLY A 113 -2.46 -6.87 12.57
C GLY A 113 -2.03 -6.35 11.20
N GLN A 114 -2.88 -5.49 10.65
CA GLN A 114 -2.76 -4.98 9.29
C GLN A 114 -1.97 -3.67 9.18
N LEU A 115 -1.33 -3.20 10.25
CA LEU A 115 -0.56 -1.96 10.28
C LEU A 115 0.84 -2.23 10.86
N LEU A 116 1.83 -1.53 10.33
CA LEU A 116 3.18 -1.51 10.86
C LEU A 116 3.71 -0.08 10.87
N VAL A 117 4.36 0.28 11.97
CA VAL A 117 5.13 1.51 12.14
C VAL A 117 6.50 1.13 12.65
N ALA A 118 7.55 1.62 12.01
CA ALA A 118 8.92 1.44 12.47
C ALA A 118 9.70 2.73 12.25
N LYS A 119 10.60 3.08 13.19
CA LYS A 119 11.58 4.13 12.95
C LYS A 119 12.46 3.71 11.78
N ALA A 120 12.81 4.68 10.95
CA ALA A 120 13.61 4.47 9.75
C ALA A 120 14.60 5.62 9.58
N GLU A 121 15.56 5.41 8.69
CA GLU A 121 16.44 6.47 8.23
C GLU A 121 15.90 7.10 6.94
N ARG A 122 16.35 8.32 6.66
CA ARG A 122 16.03 8.98 5.39
C ARG A 122 16.53 8.10 4.23
N GLY A 123 15.66 7.83 3.27
CA GLY A 123 15.99 7.05 2.08
C GLY A 123 16.05 5.53 2.29
N ALA A 124 15.72 5.03 3.49
CA ALA A 124 15.65 3.60 3.73
C ALA A 124 14.63 2.92 2.79
N GLN A 125 15.03 1.80 2.21
CA GLN A 125 14.18 0.96 1.36
C GLN A 125 13.88 -0.34 2.09
N ALA A 126 12.60 -0.71 2.15
CA ALA A 126 12.18 -1.93 2.84
C ALA A 126 11.34 -2.80 1.92
N GLN A 127 11.58 -4.11 1.97
CA GLN A 127 10.67 -5.10 1.41
C GLN A 127 9.60 -5.43 2.43
N LEU A 128 8.36 -5.61 1.96
CA LEU A 128 7.23 -5.94 2.81
C LEU A 128 6.73 -7.35 2.54
N ALA A 129 6.40 -8.06 3.61
CA ALA A 129 5.63 -9.29 3.56
C ALA A 129 4.53 -9.26 4.61
N GLY A 130 3.37 -9.80 4.24
CA GLY A 130 2.20 -9.90 5.10
C GLY A 130 1.74 -11.34 5.23
N THR A 131 1.01 -11.63 6.29
CA THR A 131 0.25 -12.88 6.47
C THR A 131 -1.23 -12.54 6.50
N LEU A 132 -2.03 -13.28 5.76
CA LEU A 132 -3.48 -13.20 5.79
C LEU A 132 -4.07 -14.11 6.86
N GLU A 133 -5.33 -13.89 7.19
CA GLU A 133 -6.19 -14.88 7.83
C GLU A 133 -6.15 -16.19 7.00
N GLY A 134 -5.99 -17.32 7.68
CA GLY A 134 -5.71 -18.61 7.03
C GLY A 134 -4.24 -18.84 6.63
N GLY A 135 -3.32 -17.91 6.94
CA GLY A 135 -1.87 -18.12 6.87
C GLY A 135 -1.22 -17.85 5.51
N ARG A 136 -2.00 -17.58 4.46
CA ARG A 136 -1.49 -17.22 3.13
C ARG A 136 -0.56 -16.00 3.23
N LYS A 137 0.61 -16.07 2.58
CA LYS A 137 1.55 -14.95 2.53
C LYS A 137 1.23 -14.04 1.34
N ILE A 138 1.46 -12.75 1.53
CA ILE A 138 1.39 -11.72 0.48
C ILE A 138 2.66 -10.86 0.53
N SER A 139 3.09 -10.34 -0.62
CA SER A 139 4.18 -9.37 -0.71
C SER A 139 3.65 -7.96 -0.87
N GLY A 140 4.52 -6.96 -0.65
CA GLY A 140 4.23 -5.58 -1.01
C GLY A 140 3.94 -5.45 -2.51
N LEU A 141 3.01 -4.57 -2.87
CA LEU A 141 2.71 -4.22 -4.26
C LEU A 141 3.98 -3.71 -4.96
N HIS A 142 4.25 -4.23 -6.15
CA HIS A 142 5.40 -3.91 -7.01
C HIS A 142 5.06 -4.18 -8.48
#